data_AF-A0A931C4Z6-F1
#
_entry.id   AF-A0A931C4Z6-F1
#
_cell.length_a   1.000
_cell.length_b   1.000
_cell.length_c   1.000
_cell.angle_alpha   90.00
_cell.angle_beta   90.00
_cell.angle_gamma   90.00
#
_symmetry.space_group_name_H-M   'P 1'
#
loop_
_entity.id
_entity.type
_entity.pdbx_description
1 polymer ?
#
loop_
_entity_poly.entity_id
_entity_poly.type
_entity_poly.pdbx_seq_one_letter_code
_entity_poly.pdbx_strand_id
1 'polypeptide(L)'
;MIQVAGEWWGTAAEIADQIGHGVTAATVRRWAERDDLTAVRTVDRAGRRQVRYLLGEAVVIERAKRHAHRGRQRARRTTNGLP
;
A
#
# COMPACT_ATOMS: atom_id res chain seq x y z
N MET A 1 14.71 -3.70 -3.03
CA MET A 1 13.75 -4.79 -2.75
C MET A 1 14.46 -6.14 -2.79
N ILE A 2 13.86 -7.19 -2.25
CA ILE A 2 14.35 -8.57 -2.36
C ILE A 2 13.23 -9.51 -2.81
N GLN A 3 13.58 -10.57 -3.51
CA GLN A 3 12.64 -11.63 -3.87
C GLN A 3 12.85 -12.83 -2.93
N VAL A 4 11.77 -13.37 -2.35
CA VAL A 4 11.79 -14.52 -1.45
C VAL A 4 10.62 -15.43 -1.82
N ALA A 5 10.90 -16.69 -2.17
CA ALA A 5 9.88 -17.67 -2.55
C ALA A 5 8.90 -17.16 -3.65
N GLY A 6 9.41 -16.41 -4.63
CA GLY A 6 8.60 -15.83 -5.72
C GLY A 6 7.96 -14.48 -5.37
N GLU A 7 7.89 -14.12 -4.09
CA GLU A 7 7.28 -12.90 -3.60
C GLU A 7 8.29 -11.75 -3.49
N TRP A 8 7.85 -10.53 -3.79
CA TRP A 8 8.68 -9.33 -3.68
C TRP A 8 8.46 -8.60 -2.36
N TRP A 9 9.54 -8.38 -1.62
CA TRP A 9 9.55 -7.70 -0.34
C TRP A 9 10.37 -6.43 -0.40
N GLY A 10 9.86 -5.36 0.18
CA GLY A 10 10.52 -4.06 0.18
C GLY A 10 10.26 -3.26 1.45
N THR A 11 11.12 -2.30 1.75
CA THR A 11 10.81 -1.27 2.75
C THR A 11 9.62 -0.42 2.29
N ALA A 12 8.97 0.30 3.21
CA ALA A 12 7.83 1.15 2.86
C ALA A 12 8.16 2.17 1.74
N ALA A 13 9.39 2.69 1.68
CA ALA A 13 9.82 3.61 0.64
C ALA A 13 9.95 2.90 -0.72
N GLU A 14 10.58 1.73 -0.75
CA GLU A 14 10.71 0.93 -1.98
C GLU A 14 9.35 0.48 -2.52
N ILE A 15 8.42 0.07 -1.64
CA ILE A 15 7.06 -0.30 -2.03
C ILE A 15 6.31 0.91 -2.59
N ALA A 16 6.42 2.07 -1.95
CA ALA A 16 5.76 3.29 -2.40
C ALA A 16 6.28 3.74 -3.78
N ASP A 17 7.60 3.69 -3.99
CA ASP A 17 8.23 4.02 -5.27
C ASP A 17 7.78 3.05 -6.38
N GLN A 18 7.74 1.74 -6.07
CA GLN A 18 7.33 0.72 -7.02
C GLN A 18 5.84 0.80 -7.41
N ILE A 19 4.96 1.16 -6.47
CA ILE A 19 3.52 1.32 -6.74
C ILE A 19 3.25 2.67 -7.43
N GLY A 20 3.94 3.72 -7.01
CA GLY A 20 3.78 5.07 -7.52
C GLY A 20 2.41 5.68 -7.21
N HIS A 21 1.92 6.54 -8.11
CA HIS A 21 0.59 7.16 -8.06
C HIS A 21 0.22 7.89 -6.75
N GLY A 22 1.18 8.53 -6.10
CA GLY A 22 0.94 9.26 -4.86
C GLY A 22 0.86 8.37 -3.60
N VAL A 23 1.15 7.08 -3.73
CA VAL A 23 1.41 6.22 -2.57
C VAL A 23 2.72 6.69 -1.91
N THR A 24 2.68 6.89 -0.60
CA THR A 24 3.84 7.31 0.18
C THR A 24 4.26 6.20 1.14
N ALA A 25 5.49 6.26 1.66
CA ALA A 25 5.93 5.33 2.69
C ALA A 25 5.02 5.34 3.93
N ALA A 26 4.45 6.49 4.29
CA ALA A 26 3.49 6.60 5.38
C ALA A 26 2.17 5.87 5.06
N THR A 27 1.72 5.94 3.81
CA THR A 27 0.54 5.20 3.33
C THR A 27 0.76 3.69 3.46
N VAL A 28 1.92 3.19 3.04
CA VAL A 28 2.26 1.75 3.14
C VAL A 28 2.29 1.29 4.59
N ARG A 29 2.89 2.08 5.50
CA ARG A 29 2.88 1.78 6.94
C ARG A 29 1.46 1.71 7.50
N ARG A 30 0.60 2.66 7.11
CA ARG A 30 -0.81 2.68 7.53
C ARG A 30 -1.58 1.46 7.03
N TRP A 31 -1.28 0.94 5.85
CA TRP A 31 -1.90 -0.30 5.36
C TRP A 31 -1.53 -1.50 6.24
N ALA A 32 -0.30 -1.58 6.75
CA ALA A 32 0.07 -2.64 7.70
C ALA A 32 -0.66 -2.53 9.05
N GLU A 33 -1.03 -1.32 9.45
CA GLU A 33 -1.77 -1.08 10.70
C GLU A 33 -3.29 -1.31 10.56
N ARG A 34 -3.86 -1.14 9.37
CA ARG A 34 -5.32 -1.01 9.19
C ARG A 34 -5.94 -1.92 8.14
N ASP A 35 -5.13 -2.41 7.21
CA ASP A 35 -5.58 -3.14 6.02
C ASP A 35 -4.85 -4.49 5.91
N ASP A 36 -4.31 -4.98 7.04
CA ASP A 36 -3.64 -6.27 7.18
C ASP A 36 -2.50 -6.53 6.18
N LEU A 37 -1.80 -5.47 5.75
CA LEU A 37 -0.62 -5.63 4.89
C LEU A 37 0.48 -6.39 5.64
N THR A 38 0.90 -7.53 5.08
CA THR A 38 1.94 -8.37 5.66
C THR A 38 3.25 -7.61 5.81
N ALA A 39 3.78 -7.61 7.03
CA ALA A 39 5.02 -6.95 7.39
C ALA A 39 5.93 -7.87 8.21
N VAL A 40 7.21 -7.90 7.87
CA VAL A 40 8.24 -8.67 8.56
C VAL A 40 9.36 -7.76 9.03
N ARG A 41 9.76 -7.93 10.30
CA ARG A 41 10.95 -7.28 10.86
C ARG A 41 12.18 -8.10 10.49
N THR A 42 13.16 -7.44 9.90
CA THR A 42 14.45 -8.05 9.54
C THR A 42 15.59 -7.14 9.96
N VAL A 43 16.80 -7.68 9.94
CA VAL A 43 18.04 -6.93 10.10
C VAL A 43 18.72 -6.84 8.73
N ASP A 44 19.24 -5.67 8.37
CA ASP A 44 20.03 -5.50 7.14
C ASP A 44 21.47 -6.03 7.33
N ARG A 45 22.27 -6.03 6.26
CA ARG A 45 23.68 -6.48 6.34
C ARG A 45 24.56 -5.62 7.25
N ALA A 46 24.11 -4.40 7.59
CA ALA A 46 24.80 -3.48 8.49
C ALA A 46 24.29 -3.58 9.94
N GLY A 47 23.46 -4.59 10.27
CA GLY A 47 22.92 -4.77 11.62
C GLY A 47 21.75 -3.84 11.95
N ARG A 48 21.25 -3.04 11.00
CA ARG A 48 20.15 -2.11 11.23
C ARG A 48 18.81 -2.82 11.11
N ARG A 49 17.93 -2.56 12.07
CA ARG A 49 16.55 -3.06 12.06
C ARG A 49 15.77 -2.36 10.94
N GLN A 50 15.06 -3.15 10.14
CA GLN A 50 14.19 -2.66 9.07
C GLN A 50 12.91 -3.49 9.01
N VAL A 51 11.82 -2.86 8.56
CA VAL A 51 10.55 -3.54 8.29
C VAL A 51 10.38 -3.66 6.79
N ARG A 52 10.02 -4.85 6.33
CA ARG A 52 9.71 -5.13 4.94
C ARG A 52 8.26 -5.55 4.80
N TYR A 53 7.65 -5.11 3.71
CA TYR A 53 6.26 -5.33 3.37
C TYR A 53 6.18 -6.10 2.04
N LEU A 54 5.11 -6.87 1.89
CA LEU A 54 4.85 -7.66 0.69
C LEU A 54 4.28 -6.78 -0.42
N LEU A 55 4.95 -6.72 -1.58
CA LEU A 55 4.52 -5.87 -2.70
C LEU A 55 3.18 -6.30 -3.29
N GLY A 56 2.97 -7.61 -3.46
CA GLY A 56 1.75 -8.15 -4.07
C GLY A 56 0.49 -7.68 -3.34
N GLU A 57 0.49 -7.81 -2.01
CA GLU A 57 -0.61 -7.34 -1.16
C GLU A 57 -0.77 -5.82 -1.19
N ALA A 58 0.33 -5.06 -1.16
CA ALA A 58 0.26 -3.60 -1.23
C ALA A 58 -0.38 -3.10 -2.54
N VAL A 59 -0.11 -3.78 -3.67
CA VAL A 59 -0.77 -3.50 -4.96
C VAL A 59 -2.27 -3.81 -4.92
N VAL A 60 -2.66 -4.91 -4.27
CA VAL A 60 -4.08 -5.28 -4.10
C VAL A 60 -4.82 -4.23 -3.27
N ILE A 61 -4.23 -3.81 -2.15
CA ILE A 61 -4.80 -2.78 -1.26
C ILE A 61 -4.94 -1.44 -2.01
N GLU A 62 -3.91 -1.02 -2.75
CA GLU A 62 -3.98 0.21 -3.54
C GLU A 62 -5.11 0.17 -4.57
N ARG A 63 -5.23 -0.94 -5.31
CA ARG A 63 -6.33 -1.10 -6.28
C ARG A 63 -7.69 -1.02 -5.58
N ALA A 64 -7.87 -1.75 -4.48
CA ALA A 64 -9.12 -1.74 -3.72
C ALA A 64 -9.48 -0.33 -3.23
N LYS A 65 -8.53 0.40 -2.64
CA LYS A 65 -8.75 1.77 -2.15
C LYS A 65 -9.01 2.75 -3.29
N ARG A 66 -8.27 2.66 -4.40
CA ARG A 66 -8.50 3.51 -5.57
C ARG A 66 -9.92 3.32 -6.13
N HIS A 67 -10.39 2.07 -6.22
CA HIS A 67 -11.76 1.79 -6.63
C HIS A 67 -12.78 2.32 -5.62
N ALA A 68 -12.54 2.17 -4.31
CA ALA A 68 -13.41 2.71 -3.27
C ALA A 68 -13.49 4.25 -3.32
N HIS A 69 -12.36 4.94 -3.55
CA HIS A 69 -12.33 6.40 -3.72
C HIS A 69 -13.13 6.84 -4.95
N ARG A 70 -13.00 6.13 -6.08
CA ARG A 70 -13.79 6.40 -7.30
C ARG A 70 -15.28 6.14 -7.11
N GLY A 71 -15.66 5.10 -6.36
CA GLY A 71 -17.04 4.80 -6.01
C GLY A 71 -17.69 5.90 -5.16
N ARG A 72 -16.98 6.41 -4.16
CA ARG A 72 -17.47 7.54 -3.33
C ARG A 72 -17.63 8.83 -4.13
N GLN A 73 -16.74 9.11 -5.08
CA GLN A 73 -16.89 10.27 -5.97
C GLN A 73 -18.13 10.18 -6.86
N ARG A 74 -18.49 8.97 -7.32
CA ARG A 74 -19.74 8.76 -8.07
C ARG A 74 -20.99 8.96 -7.20
N ALA A 75 -20.99 8.46 -5.97
CA ALA A 75 -22.12 8.61 -5.06
C ALA A 75 -22.38 10.07 -4.64
N ARG A 76 -21.32 10.88 -4.50
CA ARG A 76 -21.44 12.31 -4.15
C ARG A 76 -21.88 13.22 -5.31
N ARG A 77 -22.02 12.69 -6.54
CA ARG A 77 -22.42 13.47 -7.73
C ARG A 77 -23.87 13.22 -8.17
N THR A 78 -24.73 12.75 -7.24
CA THR A 78 -26.16 12.51 -7.53
C THR A 78 -27.07 12.98 -6.38
N THR A 79 -26.84 14.19 -5.87
CA THR A 79 -27.81 14.82 -4.96
C THR A 79 -27.75 16.33 -5.14
N ASN A 80 -28.38 16.82 -6.21
CA ASN A 80 -29.12 18.09 -6.22
C ASN A 80 -29.67 18.31 -7.63
N GLY A 81 -30.97 18.17 -7.75
CA GLY A 81 -31.68 18.44 -8.98
C GLY A 81 -32.89 17.53 -9.10
N LEU A 82 -33.92 17.78 -8.29
CA LEU A 82 -35.30 17.56 -8.70
C LEU A 82 -36.10 18.77 -8.17
N PRO A 83 -37.02 19.30 -9.01
CA PRO A 83 -37.66 20.61 -8.87
C PRO A 83 -38.66 20.71 -7.72
#